data_AF-A0A1E3HBE4-F1
#
_entry.id   AF-A0A1E3HBE4-F1
#
_cell.length_a   1.000
_cell.length_b   1.000
_cell.length_c   1.000
_cell.angle_alpha   90.00
_cell.angle_beta   90.00
_cell.angle_gamma   90.00
#
_symmetry.space_group_name_H-M   'P 1'
#
loop_
_entity.id
_entity.type
_entity.pdbx_description
1 polymer ?
#
loop_
_entity_poly.entity_id
_entity_poly.type
_entity_poly.pdbx_seq_one_letter_code
_entity_poly.pdbx_strand_id
1 'polypeptide(L)'
;MRLAKIFKKHDETAATFDNVTRAFYDAGRELMDTRKTVKALERERATLLHSVADVTGLDYRSLRSAFLESRKEQGAVRGDNKISNAELLEEWKNSSAEERSTWDHQPWESMRSRLELEGQQTSRASVIVQEDVDILRSILDDNITSYRDQSAHMSYDRRDKVLRRISRIQGHVISRRGGASGSASSSMGESADDSWWSDLP
;
A
#
# COMPACT_ATOMS: atom_id res chain seq x y z
N MET A 1 9.50 -4.04 -16.50
CA MET A 1 8.81 -5.35 -16.51
C MET A 1 7.83 -5.40 -15.32
N ARG A 2 6.57 -5.81 -15.49
CA ARG A 2 5.60 -5.90 -14.38
C ARG A 2 5.62 -7.32 -13.81
N LEU A 3 5.85 -7.50 -12.50
CA LEU A 3 5.79 -8.82 -11.82
C LEU A 3 4.49 -9.57 -12.15
N ALA A 4 3.39 -8.81 -12.20
CA ALA A 4 2.08 -9.34 -12.56
C ALA A 4 2.00 -9.97 -13.95
N LYS A 5 2.93 -9.74 -14.87
CA LYS A 5 2.95 -10.46 -16.16
C LYS A 5 3.64 -11.83 -16.05
N ILE A 6 4.55 -12.00 -15.09
CA ILE A 6 5.31 -13.23 -14.88
C ILE A 6 4.53 -14.20 -13.99
N PHE A 7 3.87 -13.70 -12.95
CA PHE A 7 3.23 -14.53 -11.93
C PHE A 7 1.69 -14.65 -12.05
N LYS A 8 1.07 -14.11 -13.12
CA LYS A 8 -0.41 -14.07 -13.27
C LYS A 8 -1.05 -15.38 -13.72
N LYS A 9 -0.30 -16.31 -14.29
CA LYS A 9 -0.83 -17.57 -14.80
C LYS A 9 0.16 -18.67 -14.44
N HIS A 10 -0.34 -19.77 -13.89
CA HIS A 10 0.30 -21.04 -14.17
C HIS A 10 0.23 -21.19 -15.68
N ASP A 11 1.36 -21.13 -16.38
CA ASP A 11 1.41 -21.84 -17.65
C ASP A 11 1.30 -23.32 -17.26
N GLU A 12 0.06 -23.84 -17.25
CA GLU A 12 -0.26 -25.25 -16.99
C GLU A 12 0.31 -26.18 -18.07
N THR A 13 1.06 -25.64 -19.04
CA THR A 13 1.61 -26.33 -20.20
C THR A 13 2.91 -27.10 -19.94
N ALA A 14 3.52 -27.01 -18.76
CA ALA A 14 4.71 -27.81 -18.45
C ALA A 14 4.39 -28.85 -17.36
N ALA A 15 4.18 -30.09 -17.78
CA ALA A 15 4.01 -31.28 -16.93
C ALA A 15 5.25 -31.64 -16.06
N THR A 16 6.18 -30.70 -15.87
CA THR A 16 7.50 -30.90 -15.22
C THR A 16 7.93 -29.62 -14.48
N PHE A 17 7.08 -29.05 -13.64
CA PHE A 17 7.56 -28.09 -12.64
C PHE A 17 8.23 -28.88 -11.50
N ASP A 18 9.56 -28.84 -11.46
CA ASP A 18 10.30 -29.23 -10.26
C ASP A 18 9.86 -28.32 -9.08
N ASN A 19 9.96 -28.83 -7.85
CA ASN A 19 9.49 -28.17 -6.63
C ASN A 19 10.06 -26.75 -6.48
N VAL A 20 11.27 -26.53 -6.98
CA VAL A 20 12.02 -25.28 -6.85
C VAL A 20 11.47 -24.20 -7.77
N THR A 21 11.09 -24.56 -8.99
CA THR A 21 10.43 -23.64 -9.91
C THR A 21 9.07 -23.24 -9.36
N ARG A 22 8.30 -24.18 -8.78
CA ARG A 22 7.01 -23.85 -8.14
C ARG A 22 7.20 -22.86 -6.97
N ALA A 23 8.19 -23.10 -6.11
CA ALA A 23 8.51 -22.21 -4.99
C ALA A 23 8.91 -20.80 -5.45
N PHE A 24 9.63 -20.66 -6.57
CA PHE A 24 9.92 -19.35 -7.17
C PHE A 24 8.64 -18.59 -7.56
N TYR A 25 7.67 -19.24 -8.19
CA TYR A 25 6.40 -18.61 -8.55
C TYR A 25 5.57 -18.24 -7.32
N ASP A 26 5.58 -19.09 -6.28
CA ASP A 26 4.92 -18.82 -5.00
C ASP A 26 5.49 -17.57 -4.32
N ALA A 27 6.83 -17.49 -4.19
CA ALA A 27 7.51 -16.32 -3.62
C ALA A 27 7.19 -15.03 -4.40
N GLY A 28 7.15 -15.10 -5.73
CA GLY A 28 6.79 -13.96 -6.57
C GLY A 28 5.35 -13.47 -6.35
N ARG A 29 4.40 -14.40 -6.16
CA ARG A 29 3.00 -14.06 -5.85
C ARG A 29 2.86 -13.45 -4.46
N GLU A 30 3.49 -14.06 -3.45
CA GLU A 30 3.45 -13.57 -2.08
C GLU A 30 4.01 -12.15 -1.97
N LEU A 31 5.13 -11.87 -2.65
CA LEU A 31 5.69 -10.51 -2.73
C LEU A 31 4.71 -9.54 -3.41
N MET A 32 4.05 -9.96 -4.49
CA MET A 32 3.06 -9.12 -5.16
C MET A 32 1.89 -8.77 -4.25
N ASP A 33 1.37 -9.73 -3.49
CA ASP A 33 0.24 -9.50 -2.59
C ASP A 33 0.64 -8.64 -1.40
N THR A 34 1.83 -8.88 -0.83
CA THR A 34 2.40 -8.04 0.23
C THR A 34 2.54 -6.59 -0.23
N ARG A 35 3.05 -6.36 -1.44
CA ARG A 35 3.16 -5.01 -2.03
C ARG A 35 1.80 -4.34 -2.28
N LYS A 36 0.77 -5.11 -2.66
CA LYS A 36 -0.60 -4.57 -2.77
C LYS A 36 -1.13 -4.13 -1.42
N THR A 37 -0.91 -4.94 -0.37
CA THR A 37 -1.31 -4.61 1.00
C THR A 37 -0.65 -3.33 1.46
N VAL A 38 0.68 -3.19 1.32
CA VAL A 38 1.38 -1.94 1.66
C VAL A 38 0.81 -0.75 0.92
N LYS A 39 0.55 -0.88 -0.39
CA LYS A 39 -0.03 0.21 -1.19
C LYS A 39 -1.43 0.60 -0.71
N ALA A 40 -2.24 -0.36 -0.26
CA ALA A 40 -3.54 -0.07 0.32
C ALA A 40 -3.41 0.69 1.65
N LEU A 41 -2.50 0.25 2.52
CA LEU A 41 -2.22 0.91 3.80
C LEU A 41 -1.67 2.32 3.61
N GLU A 42 -0.79 2.55 2.63
CA GLU A 42 -0.25 3.89 2.34
C GLU A 42 -1.35 4.85 1.89
N ARG A 43 -2.30 4.39 1.06
CA ARG A 43 -3.46 5.18 0.64
C ARG A 43 -4.39 5.49 1.81
N GLU A 44 -4.59 4.52 2.69
CA GLU A 44 -5.38 4.71 3.90
C GLU A 44 -4.72 5.74 4.83
N ARG A 45 -3.42 5.60 5.11
CA ARG A 45 -2.63 6.54 5.89
C ARG A 45 -2.74 7.97 5.34
N ALA A 46 -2.60 8.14 4.02
CA ALA A 46 -2.75 9.44 3.38
C ALA A 46 -4.16 10.03 3.55
N THR A 47 -5.19 9.20 3.43
CA THR A 47 -6.59 9.61 3.62
C THR A 47 -6.87 10.03 5.06
N LEU A 48 -6.32 9.29 6.03
CA LEU A 48 -6.44 9.61 7.45
C LEU A 48 -5.70 10.90 7.80
N LEU A 49 -4.49 11.11 7.27
CA LEU A 49 -3.77 12.38 7.43
C LEU A 49 -4.57 13.57 6.92
N HIS A 50 -5.21 13.44 5.75
CA HIS A 50 -6.12 14.48 5.25
C HIS A 50 -7.30 14.72 6.20
N SER A 51 -7.90 13.66 6.72
CA SER A 51 -9.02 13.76 7.66
C SER A 51 -8.61 14.43 8.97
N VAL A 52 -7.44 14.09 9.52
CA VAL A 52 -6.89 14.72 10.73
C VAL A 52 -6.60 16.19 10.47
N ALA A 53 -5.99 16.54 9.33
CA ALA A 53 -5.76 17.93 8.94
C ALA A 53 -7.08 18.72 8.87
N ASP A 54 -8.12 18.14 8.28
CA ASP A 54 -9.44 18.77 8.17
C ASP A 54 -10.10 19.03 9.54
N VAL A 55 -9.98 18.10 10.49
CA VAL A 55 -10.57 18.23 11.83
C VAL A 55 -9.78 19.20 12.71
N THR A 56 -8.46 19.18 12.61
CA THR A 56 -7.58 20.03 13.42
C THR A 56 -7.38 21.43 12.82
N GLY A 57 -7.74 21.63 11.55
CA GLY A 57 -7.49 22.88 10.83
C GLY A 57 -6.02 23.10 10.49
N LEU A 58 -5.19 22.05 10.55
CA LEU A 58 -3.78 22.11 10.21
C LEU A 58 -3.57 21.92 8.71
N ASP A 59 -2.48 22.49 8.18
CA ASP A 59 -2.05 22.19 6.82
C ASP A 59 -1.59 20.74 6.69
N TYR A 60 -2.04 20.07 5.63
CA TYR A 60 -1.75 18.66 5.38
C TYR A 60 -0.24 18.38 5.28
N ARG A 61 0.52 19.25 4.59
CA ARG A 61 1.96 19.03 4.36
C ARG A 61 2.71 19.14 5.67
N SER A 62 2.41 20.16 6.47
CA SER A 62 3.00 20.34 7.81
C SER A 62 2.66 19.17 8.74
N LEU A 63 1.39 18.75 8.79
CA LEU A 63 0.96 17.61 9.62
C LEU A 63 1.66 16.33 9.20
N ARG A 64 1.72 16.04 7.89
CA ARG A 64 2.40 14.86 7.36
C ARG A 64 3.89 14.86 7.71
N SER A 65 4.58 15.98 7.52
CA SER A 65 6.00 16.10 7.86
C SER A 65 6.25 15.90 9.35
N ALA A 66 5.46 16.54 10.22
CA ALA A 66 5.59 16.39 11.67
C ALA A 66 5.30 14.94 12.12
N PHE A 67 4.27 14.32 11.56
CA PHE A 67 3.95 12.92 11.84
C PHE A 67 5.09 11.98 11.45
N LEU A 68 5.62 12.11 10.23
CA LEU A 68 6.70 11.25 9.75
C LEU A 68 8.01 11.47 10.52
N GLU A 69 8.33 12.71 10.92
CA GLU A 69 9.51 12.98 11.74
C GLU A 69 9.36 12.36 13.13
N SER A 70 8.18 12.47 13.76
CA SER A 70 7.91 11.81 15.04
C SER A 70 8.06 10.29 14.95
N ARG A 71 7.61 9.67 13.86
CA ARG A 71 7.79 8.23 13.63
C ARG A 71 9.27 7.87 13.47
N LYS A 72 10.05 8.69 12.78
CA LYS A 72 11.50 8.52 12.64
C LYS A 72 12.22 8.63 13.98
N GLU A 73 11.85 9.59 14.82
CA GLU A 73 12.39 9.73 16.19
C GLU A 73 12.08 8.49 17.06
N GLN A 74 10.93 7.86 16.86
CA GLN A 74 10.55 6.60 17.52
C GLN A 74 11.25 5.36 16.94
N GLY A 75 12.15 5.52 15.97
CA GLY A 75 12.83 4.43 15.30
C GLY A 75 11.95 3.68 14.29
N ALA A 76 10.73 4.14 14.03
CA ALA A 76 9.82 3.58 13.02
C ALA A 76 10.19 4.10 11.62
N VAL A 77 11.44 3.85 11.23
CA VAL A 77 11.97 4.23 9.93
C VAL A 77 11.59 3.15 8.92
N ARG A 78 10.83 3.53 7.90
CA ARG A 78 10.65 2.65 6.75
C ARG A 78 11.98 2.52 6.02
N GLY A 79 12.50 1.30 5.89
CA GLY A 79 13.56 1.03 4.93
C GLY A 79 13.01 1.31 3.53
N ASP A 80 13.39 2.44 2.93
CA ASP A 80 12.94 2.83 1.58
C ASP A 80 13.72 2.17 0.45
N ASN A 81 14.64 1.27 0.79
CA ASN A 81 15.46 0.51 -0.14
C ASN A 81 14.66 -0.63 -0.80
N LYS A 82 13.55 -0.29 -1.47
CA LYS A 82 12.77 -1.25 -2.25
C LYS A 82 13.61 -1.68 -3.45
N ILE A 83 13.93 -2.97 -3.54
CA ILE A 83 14.63 -3.50 -4.70
C ILE A 83 13.65 -3.51 -5.89
N SER A 84 14.12 -3.01 -7.03
CA SER A 84 13.28 -2.92 -8.22
C SER A 84 12.96 -4.32 -8.77
N ASN A 85 11.81 -4.45 -9.45
CA ASN A 85 11.45 -5.71 -10.10
C ASN A 85 12.48 -6.16 -11.14
N ALA A 86 13.24 -5.22 -11.70
CA ALA A 86 14.26 -5.53 -12.69
C ALA A 86 15.48 -6.19 -12.02
N GLU A 87 15.85 -5.76 -10.81
CA GLU A 87 16.95 -6.33 -10.03
C GLU A 87 16.56 -7.67 -9.38
N LEU A 88 15.31 -7.81 -8.93
CA LEU A 88 14.82 -9.07 -8.35
C LEU A 88 14.75 -10.20 -9.38
N LEU A 89 14.60 -9.86 -10.66
CA LEU A 89 14.38 -10.79 -11.77
C LEU A 89 15.34 -10.52 -12.93
N GLU A 90 16.57 -10.11 -12.60
CA GLU A 90 17.57 -9.72 -13.60
C GLU A 90 17.86 -10.87 -14.57
N GLU A 91 18.06 -12.07 -14.04
CA GLU A 91 18.34 -13.29 -14.81
C GLU A 91 17.16 -13.64 -15.72
N TRP A 92 15.93 -13.54 -15.22
CA TRP A 92 14.74 -13.75 -16.06
C TRP A 92 14.62 -12.70 -17.16
N LYS A 93 14.95 -11.45 -16.87
CA LYS A 93 14.89 -10.34 -17.84
C LYS A 93 15.95 -10.49 -18.93
N ASN A 94 17.11 -11.01 -18.57
CA ASN A 94 18.26 -11.15 -19.47
C ASN A 94 18.27 -12.50 -20.21
N SER A 95 17.25 -13.35 -20.02
CA SER A 95 17.15 -14.65 -20.69
C SER A 95 15.91 -14.79 -21.56
N SER A 96 16.09 -15.48 -22.69
CA SER A 96 15.04 -15.96 -23.58
C SER A 96 14.19 -17.06 -22.94
N ALA A 97 13.09 -17.46 -23.58
CA ALA A 97 12.27 -18.57 -23.09
C ALA A 97 13.00 -19.91 -23.26
N GLU A 98 13.77 -20.04 -24.34
CA GLU A 98 14.57 -21.20 -24.69
C GLU A 98 15.68 -21.42 -23.66
N GLU A 99 16.43 -20.37 -23.29
CA GLU A 99 17.45 -20.46 -22.24
C GLU A 99 16.84 -20.88 -20.89
N ARG A 100 15.70 -20.29 -20.52
CA ARG A 100 14.99 -20.61 -19.28
C ARG A 100 14.48 -22.04 -19.22
N SER A 101 14.17 -22.65 -20.36
CA SER A 101 13.75 -24.05 -20.42
C SER A 101 14.87 -25.03 -20.07
N THR A 102 16.13 -24.58 -20.14
CA THR A 102 17.33 -25.37 -19.84
C THR A 102 17.97 -25.03 -18.50
N TRP A 103 17.38 -24.09 -17.75
CA TRP A 103 17.91 -23.70 -16.44
C TRP A 103 17.88 -24.87 -15.46
N ASP A 104 19.00 -25.03 -14.77
CA ASP A 104 19.09 -25.91 -13.61
C ASP A 104 18.48 -25.23 -12.36
N HIS A 105 18.64 -25.86 -11.19
CA HIS A 105 18.11 -25.38 -9.93
C HIS A 105 18.57 -23.97 -9.54
N GLN A 106 19.79 -23.57 -9.89
CA GLN A 106 20.48 -22.44 -9.26
C GLN A 106 19.89 -21.08 -9.64
N PRO A 107 19.56 -20.77 -10.91
CA PRO A 107 18.88 -19.53 -11.29
C PRO A 107 17.52 -19.34 -10.61
N TRP A 108 16.73 -20.41 -10.51
CA TRP A 108 15.42 -20.39 -9.86
C TRP A 108 15.55 -20.07 -8.37
N GLU A 109 16.47 -20.74 -7.68
CA GLU A 109 16.71 -20.58 -6.26
C GLU A 109 17.24 -19.17 -5.92
N SER A 110 18.15 -18.65 -6.74
CA SER A 110 18.71 -17.29 -6.58
C SER A 110 17.62 -16.22 -6.65
N MET A 111 16.74 -16.29 -7.65
CA MET A 111 15.64 -15.32 -7.75
C MET A 111 14.59 -15.54 -6.67
N ARG A 112 14.28 -16.80 -6.30
CA ARG A 112 13.37 -17.10 -5.18
C ARG A 112 13.85 -16.44 -3.89
N SER A 113 15.11 -16.66 -3.52
CA SER A 113 15.71 -16.11 -2.31
C SER A 113 15.65 -14.58 -2.26
N ARG A 114 15.86 -13.90 -3.40
CA ARG A 114 15.70 -12.43 -3.49
C ARG A 114 14.24 -11.98 -3.34
N LEU A 115 13.30 -12.69 -3.96
CA LEU A 115 11.87 -12.40 -3.83
C LEU A 115 11.39 -12.56 -2.39
N GLU A 116 11.82 -13.63 -1.71
CA GLU A 116 11.49 -13.87 -0.30
C GLU A 116 12.10 -12.81 0.62
N LEU A 117 13.37 -12.44 0.42
CA LEU A 117 14.03 -11.40 1.21
C LEU A 117 13.32 -10.05 1.06
N GLU A 118 13.02 -9.64 -0.16
CA GLU A 118 12.24 -8.43 -0.42
C GLU A 118 10.81 -8.55 0.15
N GLY A 119 10.23 -9.75 0.12
CA GLY A 119 8.92 -10.04 0.72
C GLY A 119 8.92 -9.78 2.23
N GLN A 120 9.92 -10.29 2.93
CA GLN A 120 10.11 -10.07 4.36
C GLN A 120 10.34 -8.58 4.68
N GLN A 121 11.17 -7.89 3.89
CA GLN A 121 11.40 -6.45 4.06
C GLN A 121 10.11 -5.64 3.83
N THR A 122 9.35 -5.98 2.78
CA THR A 122 8.07 -5.34 2.47
C THR A 122 7.03 -5.61 3.57
N SER A 123 7.01 -6.82 4.13
CA SER A 123 6.14 -7.18 5.25
C SER A 123 6.49 -6.41 6.53
N ARG A 124 7.78 -6.25 6.85
CA ARG A 124 8.20 -5.37 7.97
C ARG A 124 7.74 -3.93 7.76
N ALA A 125 7.89 -3.42 6.54
CA ALA A 125 7.37 -2.10 6.19
C ALA A 125 5.84 -2.02 6.31
N SER A 126 5.09 -3.08 6.00
CA SER A 126 3.64 -3.08 6.16
C SER A 126 3.21 -2.93 7.61
N VAL A 127 3.95 -3.54 8.55
CA VAL A 127 3.68 -3.39 9.99
C VAL A 127 3.80 -1.92 10.41
N ILE A 128 4.88 -1.24 10.00
CA ILE A 128 5.08 0.18 10.32
C ILE A 128 3.94 1.05 9.77
N VAL A 129 3.52 0.82 8.52
CA VAL A 129 2.42 1.60 7.91
C VAL A 129 1.07 1.26 8.56
N GLN A 130 0.85 0.02 8.99
CA GLN A 130 -0.34 -0.36 9.74
C GLN A 130 -0.40 0.36 11.10
N GLU A 131 0.71 0.40 11.83
CA GLU A 131 0.80 1.17 13.08
C GLU A 131 0.51 2.66 12.84
N ASP A 132 1.05 3.25 11.77
CA ASP A 132 0.75 4.63 11.40
C ASP A 132 -0.76 4.85 11.19
N VAL A 133 -1.40 3.92 10.47
CA VAL A 133 -2.85 3.95 10.22
C VAL A 133 -3.63 3.90 11.53
N ASP A 134 -3.23 3.03 12.46
CA ASP A 134 -3.92 2.86 13.73
C ASP A 134 -3.74 4.07 14.66
N ILE A 135 -2.55 4.68 14.70
CA ILE A 135 -2.30 5.94 15.41
C ILE A 135 -3.21 7.05 14.85
N LEU A 136 -3.25 7.20 13.53
CA LEU A 136 -4.05 8.26 12.89
C LEU A 136 -5.56 8.05 13.09
N ARG A 137 -6.03 6.80 13.10
CA ARG A 137 -7.42 6.47 13.46
C ARG A 137 -7.72 6.89 14.90
N SER A 138 -6.86 6.53 15.85
CA SER A 138 -7.02 6.93 17.25
C SER A 138 -7.08 8.45 17.39
N ILE A 139 -6.16 9.19 16.76
CA ILE A 139 -6.16 10.65 16.78
C ILE A 139 -7.48 11.20 16.23
N LEU A 140 -7.99 10.65 15.12
CA LEU A 140 -9.23 11.10 14.51
C LEU A 140 -10.43 10.85 15.44
N ASP A 141 -10.51 9.66 16.04
CA ASP A 141 -11.58 9.27 16.97
C ASP A 141 -11.55 10.10 18.26
N ASP A 142 -10.37 10.38 18.82
CA ASP A 142 -10.19 11.23 20.00
C ASP A 142 -10.63 12.66 19.72
N ASN A 143 -10.26 13.21 18.56
CA ASN A 143 -10.70 14.54 18.16
C ASN A 143 -12.22 14.57 17.99
N ILE A 144 -12.82 13.60 17.31
CA ILE A 144 -14.28 13.53 17.11
C ILE A 144 -15.00 13.44 18.46
N THR A 145 -14.50 12.63 19.40
CA THR A 145 -15.09 12.44 20.73
C THR A 145 -14.99 13.71 21.56
N SER A 146 -13.78 14.31 21.65
CA SER A 146 -13.55 15.58 22.33
C SER A 146 -14.45 16.70 21.77
N TYR A 147 -14.62 16.76 20.44
CA TYR A 147 -15.54 17.73 19.83
C TYR A 147 -17.00 17.45 20.16
N ARG A 148 -17.45 16.18 20.20
CA ARG A 148 -18.82 15.84 20.59
C ARG A 148 -19.10 16.30 22.01
N ASP A 149 -18.18 16.03 22.93
CA ASP A 149 -18.30 16.40 24.34
C ASP A 149 -18.34 17.92 24.51
N GLN A 150 -17.44 18.66 23.84
CA GLN A 150 -17.45 20.13 23.86
C GLN A 150 -18.71 20.71 23.20
N SER A 151 -19.18 20.10 22.11
CA SER A 151 -20.37 20.57 21.37
C SER A 151 -21.67 20.41 22.16
N ALA A 152 -21.72 19.49 23.14
CA ALA A 152 -22.84 19.38 24.06
C ALA A 152 -23.06 20.66 24.87
N HIS A 153 -22.01 21.48 25.03
CA HIS A 153 -22.03 22.77 25.72
C HIS A 153 -22.03 23.99 24.78
N MET A 154 -22.11 23.79 23.45
CA MET A 154 -22.14 24.87 22.46
C MET A 154 -23.56 25.28 22.06
N SER A 155 -23.71 26.50 21.54
CA SER A 155 -24.98 26.95 20.94
C SER A 155 -25.36 26.10 19.73
N TYR A 156 -26.67 25.94 19.50
CA TYR A 156 -27.24 25.06 18.46
C TYR A 156 -26.65 25.31 17.05
N ASP A 157 -26.46 26.57 16.65
CA ASP A 157 -25.91 26.92 15.32
C ASP A 157 -24.44 26.50 15.13
N ARG A 158 -23.62 26.56 16.18
CA ARG A 158 -22.23 26.08 16.13
C ARG A 158 -22.18 24.56 16.11
N ARG A 159 -23.07 23.92 16.90
CA ARG A 159 -23.16 22.46 16.97
C ARG A 159 -23.52 21.84 15.61
N ASP A 160 -24.49 22.39 14.89
CA ASP A 160 -24.98 21.82 13.63
C ASP A 160 -23.95 21.93 12.48
N LYS A 161 -23.28 23.08 12.33
CA LYS A 161 -22.19 23.23 11.33
C LYS A 161 -21.05 22.24 11.55
N VAL A 162 -20.71 21.97 12.81
CA VAL A 162 -19.63 21.05 13.18
C VAL A 162 -20.04 19.60 12.96
N LEU A 163 -21.27 19.21 13.35
CA LEU A 163 -21.78 17.86 13.12
C LEU A 163 -21.89 17.52 11.63
N ARG A 164 -22.26 18.48 10.76
CA ARG A 164 -22.23 18.28 9.30
C ARG A 164 -20.81 18.05 8.78
N ARG A 165 -19.80 18.75 9.32
CA ARG A 165 -18.39 18.56 8.95
C ARG A 165 -17.89 17.18 9.37
N ILE A 166 -18.17 16.76 10.61
CA ILE A 166 -17.82 15.43 11.13
C ILE A 166 -18.51 14.32 10.32
N SER A 167 -19.79 14.48 9.99
CA SER A 167 -20.54 13.50 9.19
C SER A 167 -19.98 13.37 7.77
N ARG A 168 -19.51 14.48 7.18
CA ARG A 168 -18.86 14.45 5.86
C ARG A 168 -17.52 13.70 5.91
N ILE A 169 -16.75 13.86 6.99
CA ILE A 169 -15.47 13.17 7.21
C ILE A 169 -15.68 11.67 7.46
N GLN A 170 -16.58 11.30 8.38
CA GLN A 170 -16.95 9.90 8.61
C GLN A 170 -17.52 9.24 7.35
N GLY A 171 -18.37 9.97 6.59
CA GLY A 171 -18.87 9.52 5.29
C GLY A 171 -17.76 9.28 4.26
N HIS A 172 -16.73 10.13 4.20
CA HIS A 172 -15.56 9.93 3.34
C HIS A 172 -14.72 8.71 3.74
N VAL A 173 -14.52 8.49 5.05
CA VAL A 173 -13.79 7.33 5.58
C VAL A 173 -14.56 6.02 5.32
N ILE A 174 -15.88 6.01 5.52
CA ILE A 174 -16.73 4.81 5.34
C ILE A 174 -17.00 4.52 3.86
N SER A 175 -17.29 5.53 3.03
CA SER A 175 -17.60 5.34 1.60
C SER A 175 -16.40 4.80 0.81
N ARG A 176 -15.16 5.12 1.18
CA ARG A 176 -13.97 4.58 0.51
C ARG A 176 -13.56 3.20 1.00
N ARG A 177 -14.03 2.77 2.18
CA ARG A 177 -13.89 1.41 2.70
C ARG A 177 -14.81 0.41 1.97
N GLY A 178 -15.95 0.86 1.45
CA GLY A 178 -16.92 0.03 0.72
C GLY A 178 -16.60 -0.25 -0.76
N GLY A 179 -15.62 0.45 -1.35
CA GLY A 179 -15.31 0.35 -2.79
C GLY A 179 -14.44 -0.86 -3.20
N ALA A 180 -14.04 -1.71 -2.27
CA ALA A 180 -13.20 -2.89 -2.54
C ALA A 180 -13.97 -4.19 -2.76
N SER A 181 -15.31 -4.13 -2.88
CA SER A 181 -16.15 -5.29 -3.18
C SER A 181 -16.99 -5.02 -4.44
N GLY A 182 -16.52 -5.57 -5.56
CA GLY A 182 -17.29 -6.03 -6.72
C GLY A 182 -18.35 -5.11 -7.34
N SER A 183 -18.05 -4.59 -8.53
CA SER A 183 -18.87 -4.83 -9.73
C SER A 183 -18.10 -4.42 -10.98
N ALA A 184 -17.92 -5.39 -11.89
CA ALA A 184 -17.47 -5.15 -13.24
C ALA A 184 -18.56 -4.39 -14.00
N SER A 185 -18.18 -3.27 -14.63
CA SER A 185 -18.91 -2.73 -15.77
C SER A 185 -17.89 -2.20 -16.77
N SER A 186 -17.98 -2.75 -17.96
CA SER A 186 -17.20 -2.40 -19.15
C SER A 186 -17.53 -0.99 -19.64
N SER A 187 -16.52 -0.14 -19.77
CA SER A 187 -16.52 0.91 -20.79
C SER A 187 -15.10 1.21 -21.22
N MET A 188 -14.90 1.21 -22.54
CA MET A 188 -13.64 1.48 -23.21
C MET A 188 -13.20 2.94 -23.01
N GLY A 189 -11.88 3.13 -22.97
CA GLY A 189 -11.18 4.27 -23.53
C GLY A 189 -11.32 5.60 -22.78
N GLU A 190 -10.27 5.98 -22.04
CA GLU A 190 -9.39 7.09 -22.41
C GLU A 190 -8.24 7.18 -21.41
N SER A 191 -7.04 7.40 -21.96
CA SER A 191 -5.77 7.50 -21.23
C SER A 191 -5.81 8.64 -20.21
N ALA A 192 -5.59 8.31 -18.94
CA ALA A 192 -5.10 9.26 -17.95
C ALA A 192 -3.69 8.84 -17.56
N ASP A 193 -2.72 9.68 -17.94
CA ASP A 193 -1.34 9.61 -17.51
C ASP A 193 -1.27 9.67 -15.97
N ASP A 194 -0.99 8.53 -15.34
CA ASP A 194 -0.66 8.40 -13.92
C ASP A 194 0.79 8.89 -13.66
N SER A 195 1.06 10.15 -14.01
CA SER A 195 2.34 10.85 -13.80
C SER A 195 2.36 11.59 -12.46
N TRP A 196 2.10 10.89 -11.35
CA TRP A 196 2.21 11.46 -9.98
C TRP A 196 3.42 10.95 -9.20
N TRP A 197 4.25 10.11 -9.80
CA TRP A 197 5.46 9.54 -9.16
C TRP A 197 6.75 10.25 -9.54
N SER A 198 6.71 11.26 -10.41
CA SER A 198 7.92 11.89 -10.99
C SER A 198 8.56 12.96 -10.10
N ASP A 199 7.91 13.40 -9.03
CA ASP A 199 8.38 14.51 -8.19
C ASP A 199 8.56 14.12 -6.72
N LEU A 200 9.39 13.12 -6.46
CA LEU A 200 9.98 12.93 -5.13
C LEU A 200 11.51 12.92 -5.28
N PRO A 201 12.24 13.80 -4.56
CA PRO A 201 13.69 13.78 -4.53
C PRO A 201 14.24 12.50 -3.88
#